data_AF-A0A1H1GZU2-F1
#
_entry.id   AF-A0A1H1GZU2-F1
#
_cell.length_a   1.000
_cell.length_b   1.000
_cell.length_c   1.000
_cell.angle_alpha   90.00
_cell.angle_beta   90.00
_cell.angle_gamma   90.00
#
_symmetry.space_group_name_H-M   'P 1'
#
loop_
_entity.id
_entity.type
_entity.pdbx_description
1 polymer ?
#
loop_
_entity_poly.entity_id
_entity_poly.type
_entity_poly.pdbx_seq_one_letter_code
_entity_poly.pdbx_strand_id
1 'polypeptide(L)'
;MNARTLARAIAFDIFLGMCLYLWLVRGNDGARVLAIGYLGFLTAFIWIAALFVPAEKFERGYVVNAAYDIVSTLAVIVVLACNGEPWLAIALLIPYIVTLAKREAAKA
;
A
#
# COMPACT_ATOMS: atom_id res chain seq x y z
N MET A 1 -9.08 15.57 6.03
CA MET A 1 -9.65 14.27 5.60
C MET A 1 -10.97 14.04 6.33
N ASN A 2 -12.04 13.66 5.64
CA ASN A 2 -13.37 13.51 6.25
C ASN A 2 -13.48 12.18 7.02
N ALA A 3 -14.21 12.12 8.15
CA ALA A 3 -14.27 10.93 9.03
C ALA A 3 -14.72 9.66 8.29
N ARG A 4 -15.61 9.81 7.30
CA ARG A 4 -16.10 8.74 6.43
C ARG A 4 -15.01 8.13 5.55
N THR A 5 -14.05 8.94 5.08
CA THR A 5 -12.93 8.48 4.25
C THR A 5 -11.93 7.70 5.10
N LEU A 6 -11.66 8.19 6.31
CA LEU A 6 -10.81 7.48 7.28
C LEU A 6 -11.40 6.12 7.67
N ALA A 7 -12.70 6.05 7.97
CA ALA A 7 -13.37 4.81 8.30
C ALA A 7 -13.31 3.77 7.17
N ARG A 8 -13.43 4.21 5.91
CA ARG A 8 -13.27 3.31 4.74
C ARG A 8 -11.84 2.78 4.63
N ALA A 9 -10.82 3.63 4.79
CA ALA A 9 -9.43 3.21 4.74
C ALA A 9 -9.13 2.15 5.82
N ILE A 10 -9.58 2.40 7.06
CA ILE A 10 -9.42 1.45 8.17
C ILE A 10 -10.12 0.12 7.88
N ALA A 11 -11.33 0.13 7.29
CA ALA A 11 -12.03 -1.10 6.95
C ALA A 11 -11.26 -1.97 5.94
N PHE A 12 -10.62 -1.34 4.95
CA PHE A 12 -9.76 -2.03 3.99
C PHE A 12 -8.48 -2.57 4.62
N ASP A 13 -7.84 -1.81 5.51
CA ASP A 13 -6.66 -2.27 6.28
C ASP A 13 -7.00 -3.49 7.14
N ILE A 14 -8.15 -3.45 7.82
CA ILE A 14 -8.64 -4.56 8.64
C ILE A 14 -8.93 -5.78 7.75
N PHE A 15 -9.57 -5.61 6.60
CA PHE A 15 -9.84 -6.70 5.66
C PHE A 15 -8.55 -7.35 5.17
N LEU A 16 -7.57 -6.54 4.74
CA LEU A 16 -6.26 -7.03 4.32
C LEU A 16 -5.56 -7.77 5.46
N GLY A 17 -5.59 -7.22 6.68
CA GLY A 17 -5.03 -7.85 7.87
C GLY A 17 -5.67 -9.21 8.17
N MET A 18 -7.00 -9.34 8.02
CA MET A 18 -7.68 -10.64 8.17
C MET A 18 -7.27 -11.63 7.09
N CYS A 19 -7.15 -11.21 5.82
CA CYS A 19 -6.70 -12.07 4.73
C CYS A 19 -5.26 -12.55 4.96
N LEU A 20 -4.35 -11.66 5.36
CA LEU A 20 -2.98 -12.01 5.71
C LEU A 20 -2.93 -12.98 6.90
N TYR A 21 -3.73 -12.77 7.94
CA TYR A 21 -3.81 -13.70 9.07
C TYR A 21 -4.29 -15.08 8.65
N LEU A 22 -5.39 -15.17 7.89
CA LEU A 22 -5.94 -16.44 7.41
C LEU A 22 -4.97 -17.17 6.48
N TRP A 23 -4.20 -16.43 5.67
CA TRP A 23 -3.17 -17.04 4.84
C TRP A 23 -1.97 -17.51 5.68
N LEU A 24 -1.33 -16.60 6.42
CA LEU A 24 -0.03 -16.84 7.07
C LEU A 24 -0.14 -17.75 8.30
N VAL A 25 -1.22 -17.64 9.06
CA VAL A 25 -1.40 -18.40 10.31
C VAL A 25 -2.25 -19.64 10.10
N ARG A 26 -3.29 -19.57 9.25
CA ARG A 26 -4.24 -20.68 9.04
C ARG A 26 -3.96 -21.48 7.77
N GLY A 27 -3.01 -21.05 6.92
CA GLY A 27 -2.64 -21.75 5.69
C GLY A 27 -3.75 -21.77 4.64
N ASN A 28 -4.69 -20.82 4.67
CA ASN A 28 -5.81 -20.80 3.73
C ASN A 28 -5.38 -20.16 2.40
N ASP A 29 -5.21 -20.97 1.36
CA ASP A 29 -4.82 -20.52 0.02
C ASP A 29 -5.87 -19.60 -0.64
N GLY A 30 -7.15 -19.74 -0.31
CA GLY A 30 -8.19 -18.81 -0.78
C GLY A 30 -7.98 -17.39 -0.26
N ALA A 31 -7.52 -17.26 0.99
CA ALA A 31 -7.19 -15.96 1.58
C ALA A 31 -5.94 -15.33 0.96
N ARG A 32 -4.96 -16.16 0.56
CA ARG A 32 -3.78 -15.72 -0.21
C ARG A 32 -4.20 -15.08 -1.53
N VAL A 33 -5.04 -15.76 -2.31
CA VAL A 33 -5.51 -15.24 -3.62
C VAL A 33 -6.23 -13.91 -3.45
N LEU A 34 -7.08 -13.77 -2.44
CA LEU A 34 -7.77 -12.50 -2.15
C LEU A 34 -6.79 -11.39 -1.73
N ALA A 35 -5.84 -11.69 -0.85
CA ALA A 35 -4.83 -10.72 -0.42
C ALA A 35 -3.96 -10.24 -1.59
N ILE A 36 -3.44 -11.19 -2.39
CA ILE A 36 -2.61 -10.89 -3.57
C ILE A 36 -3.40 -10.14 -4.62
N GLY A 37 -4.63 -10.55 -4.92
CA GLY A 37 -5.50 -9.87 -5.89
C GLY A 37 -5.82 -8.44 -5.47
N TYR A 38 -6.13 -8.22 -4.19
CA TYR A 38 -6.37 -6.90 -3.64
C TYR A 38 -5.11 -6.01 -3.70
N LEU A 39 -3.96 -6.54 -3.28
CA LEU A 39 -2.69 -5.83 -3.33
C LEU A 39 -2.25 -5.54 -4.77
N GLY A 40 -2.45 -6.46 -5.71
CA GLY A 40 -2.19 -6.26 -7.13
C GLY A 40 -3.07 -5.17 -7.73
N PHE A 41 -4.35 -5.13 -7.38
CA PHE A 41 -5.25 -4.04 -7.78
C PHE A 41 -4.76 -2.69 -7.25
N LEU A 42 -4.42 -2.58 -5.96
CA LEU A 42 -3.85 -1.35 -5.39
C LEU A 42 -2.55 -0.94 -6.08
N THR A 43 -1.66 -1.91 -6.34
CA THR A 43 -0.39 -1.71 -7.03
C THR A 43 -0.61 -1.00 -8.36
N ALA A 44 -1.62 -1.41 -9.14
CA ALA A 44 -1.94 -0.77 -10.41
C ALA A 44 -2.32 0.71 -10.25
N PHE A 45 -3.11 1.07 -9.24
CA PHE A 45 -3.43 2.49 -8.97
C PHE A 45 -2.22 3.30 -8.56
N ILE A 46 -1.35 2.75 -7.71
CA ILE A 46 -0.13 3.43 -7.28
C ILE A 46 0.79 3.64 -8.49
N TRP A 47 0.89 2.68 -9.41
CA TRP A 47 1.61 2.86 -10.68
C TRP A 47 1.01 3.97 -11.55
N ILE A 48 -0.31 4.00 -11.70
CA ILE A 48 -0.99 5.07 -12.44
C ILE A 48 -0.67 6.43 -11.80
N ALA A 49 -0.72 6.52 -10.48
CA ALA A 49 -0.35 7.74 -9.75
C ALA A 49 1.13 8.09 -9.94
N ALA A 50 2.01 7.10 -9.82
CA ALA A 50 3.46 7.26 -9.96
C ALA A 50 3.86 7.75 -11.35
N LEU A 51 3.19 7.31 -12.41
CA LEU A 51 3.54 7.66 -13.79
C LEU A 51 2.81 8.91 -14.28
N PHE A 52 1.49 9.00 -14.09
CA PHE A 52 0.65 9.98 -14.76
C PHE A 52 0.28 11.19 -13.90
N VAL A 53 0.37 11.10 -12.57
CA VAL A 53 0.02 12.24 -11.71
C VAL A 53 1.25 13.15 -11.56
N PRO A 54 1.14 14.44 -11.91
CA PRO A 54 2.22 15.41 -11.71
C PRO A 54 2.45 15.70 -10.22
N ALA A 55 3.70 16.01 -9.85
CA ALA A 55 4.12 16.22 -8.46
C ALA A 55 3.28 17.28 -7.74
N GLU A 56 2.89 18.34 -8.44
CA GLU A 56 2.09 19.46 -7.94
C GLU A 56 0.70 19.08 -7.41
N LYS A 57 0.17 17.93 -7.84
CA LYS A 57 -1.15 17.44 -7.40
C LYS A 57 -1.09 16.60 -6.12
N PHE A 58 0.09 16.30 -5.60
CA PHE A 58 0.23 15.53 -4.38
C PHE A 58 0.11 16.44 -3.15
N GLU A 59 -0.93 16.23 -2.34
CA GLU A 59 -1.06 16.91 -1.05
C GLU A 59 0.03 16.46 -0.08
N ARG A 60 0.62 17.43 0.63
CA ARG A 60 1.60 17.17 1.68
C ARG A 60 0.89 16.51 2.86
N GLY A 61 1.19 15.23 3.11
CA GLY A 61 0.67 14.53 4.28
C GLY A 61 1.13 15.21 5.58
N TYR A 62 0.25 15.32 6.56
CA TYR A 62 0.65 15.60 7.94
C TYR A 62 1.68 14.55 8.39
N VAL A 63 2.73 14.95 9.12
CA VAL A 63 3.88 14.10 9.47
C VAL A 63 3.47 12.75 10.05
N VAL A 64 2.46 12.73 10.92
CA VAL A 64 1.93 11.51 11.54
C VAL A 64 1.30 10.56 10.51
N ASN A 65 0.55 11.10 9.55
CA ASN A 65 -0.07 10.28 8.50
C ASN A 65 0.97 9.75 7.52
N ALA A 66 2.02 10.53 7.23
CA ALA A 66 3.12 10.09 6.38
C ALA A 66 3.94 8.96 7.04
N ALA A 67 4.21 9.07 8.35
CA ALA A 67 4.89 8.01 9.09
C ALA A 67 4.06 6.72 9.14
N TYR A 68 2.75 6.82 9.37
CA TYR A 68 1.84 5.66 9.31
C TYR A 68 1.85 5.00 7.92
N ASP A 69 1.74 5.79 6.85
CA ASP A 69 1.75 5.33 5.45
C ASP A 69 3.06 4.58 5.12
N ILE A 70 4.20 5.11 5.57
CA ILE A 70 5.52 4.47 5.41
C ILE A 70 5.59 3.14 6.15
N VAL A 71 5.21 3.13 7.43
CA VAL A 71 5.34 1.93 8.27
C VAL A 71 4.38 0.82 7.79
N SER A 72 3.13 1.15 7.48
CA SER A 72 2.14 0.17 7.01
C SER A 72 2.54 -0.40 5.65
N THR A 73 2.96 0.45 4.70
CA THR A 73 3.36 0.00 3.36
C THR A 73 4.62 -0.86 3.41
N LEU A 74 5.64 -0.46 4.19
CA LEU A 74 6.83 -1.28 4.38
C LEU A 74 6.52 -2.62 5.04
N ALA A 75 5.64 -2.65 6.04
CA ALA A 75 5.24 -3.89 6.70
C ALA A 75 4.61 -4.88 5.69
N VAL A 76 3.73 -4.40 4.80
CA VAL A 76 3.12 -5.23 3.75
C VAL A 76 4.19 -5.76 2.78
N ILE A 77 5.12 -4.90 2.34
CA ILE A 77 6.21 -5.29 1.43
C ILE A 77 7.10 -6.37 2.05
N VAL A 78 7.47 -6.21 3.32
CA VAL A 78 8.27 -7.20 4.06
C VAL A 78 7.52 -8.52 4.20
N VAL A 79 6.23 -8.46 4.54
CA VAL A 79 5.38 -9.67 4.63
C VAL A 79 5.33 -10.41 3.30
N LEU A 80 5.15 -9.72 2.18
CA LEU A 80 5.15 -10.34 0.85
C LEU A 80 6.51 -10.96 0.51
N ALA A 81 7.60 -10.23 0.75
CA ALA A 81 8.96 -10.69 0.45
C ALA A 81 9.32 -11.96 1.25
N CYS A 82 8.95 -12.02 2.53
CA CYS A 82 9.21 -13.17 3.39
C CYS A 82 8.33 -14.40 3.08
N ASN A 83 7.18 -14.22 2.43
CA ASN A 83 6.21 -15.30 2.18
C ASN A 83 6.14 -15.74 0.72
N GLY A 84 7.24 -15.55 -0.02
CA GLY A 84 7.38 -16.09 -1.38
C GLY A 84 6.70 -15.27 -2.47
N GLU A 85 6.32 -14.02 -2.19
CA GLU A 85 5.75 -13.08 -3.16
C GLU A 85 6.69 -11.87 -3.44
N PRO A 86 7.98 -12.08 -3.77
CA PRO A 86 8.93 -10.99 -3.95
C PRO A 86 8.59 -10.09 -5.14
N TRP A 87 7.93 -10.64 -6.17
CA TRP A 87 7.54 -9.88 -7.35
C TRP A 87 6.48 -8.83 -7.03
N LEU A 88 5.49 -9.18 -6.23
CA LEU A 88 4.47 -8.23 -5.79
C LEU A 88 5.06 -7.19 -4.83
N ALA A 89 5.98 -7.61 -3.95
CA ALA A 89 6.70 -6.71 -3.06
C ALA A 89 7.48 -5.63 -3.85
N ILE A 90 8.22 -6.02 -4.89
CA ILE A 90 8.96 -5.09 -5.76
C ILE A 90 7.99 -4.20 -6.55
N ALA A 91 6.92 -4.79 -7.09
CA ALA A 91 5.92 -4.06 -7.86
C ALA A 91 5.20 -2.98 -7.04
N LEU A 92 5.10 -3.15 -5.71
CA LEU A 92 4.62 -2.15 -4.76
C LEU A 92 5.70 -1.14 -4.37
N LEU A 93 6.92 -1.61 -4.10
CA LEU A 93 8.01 -0.77 -3.60
C LEU A 93 8.41 0.32 -4.60
N ILE A 94 8.55 -0.03 -5.88
CA ILE A 94 9.00 0.91 -6.93
C ILE A 94 8.06 2.12 -7.05
N PRO A 95 6.76 1.96 -7.35
CA PRO A 95 5.87 3.10 -7.52
C PRO A 95 5.63 3.83 -6.19
N TYR A 96 5.75 3.14 -5.05
CA TYR A 96 5.71 3.78 -3.73
C TYR A 96 6.88 4.75 -3.53
N ILE A 97 8.11 4.35 -3.85
CA ILE A 97 9.28 5.25 -3.79
C ILE A 97 9.12 6.42 -4.75
N VAL A 98 8.61 6.18 -5.98
CA VAL A 98 8.38 7.24 -6.96
C VAL A 98 7.34 8.25 -6.47
N THR A 99 6.23 7.78 -5.90
CA THR A 99 5.19 8.66 -5.34
C THR A 99 5.70 9.43 -4.11
N LEU A 100 6.51 8.81 -3.26
CA LEU A 100 7.18 9.48 -2.15
C LEU A 100 8.14 10.57 -2.63
N ALA A 101 8.96 10.28 -3.65
CA ALA A 101 9.87 11.25 -4.25
C ALA A 101 9.10 12.43 -4.88
N LYS A 102 7.99 12.18 -5.57
CA LYS A 102 7.11 13.23 -6.11
C LYS A 102 6.48 14.10 -5.02
N ARG A 103 6.05 13.49 -3.90
CA ARG A 103 5.52 14.22 -2.72
C ARG A 103 6.58 15.13 -2.10
N GLU A 104 7.83 14.68 -2.03
CA GLU A 104 8.95 15.48 -1.51
C GLU A 104 9.39 16.57 -2.50
N ALA A 105 9.39 16.29 -3.81
CA ALA A 105 9.76 17.23 -4.85
C ALA A 105 8.77 18.39 -5.01
N ALA A 106 7.50 18.21 -4.65
CA ALA A 106 6.51 19.29 -4.59
C ALA A 106 6.86 20.42 -3.59
N LYS A 107 7.98 20.32 -2.86
CA LYS A 107 8.54 21.36 -1.99
C LYS A 107 9.50 22.35 -2.69
N ALA A 108 9.98 22.05 -3.89
CA ALA A 108 10.92 22.90 -4.63
C ALA A 108 10.18 23.85 -5.59
#